data_AF-A0A2N1XNQ7-F1
#
_entry.id   AF-A0A2N1XNQ7-F1
#
_cell.length_a   1.000
_cell.length_b   1.000
_cell.length_c   1.000
_cell.angle_alpha   90.00
_cell.angle_beta   90.00
_cell.angle_gamma   90.00
#
_symmetry.space_group_name_H-M   'P 1'
#
loop_
_entity.id
_entity.type
_entity.pdbx_description
1 polymer ?
#
loop_
_entity_poly.entity_id
_entity_poly.type
_entity_poly.pdbx_seq_one_letter_code
_entity_poly.pdbx_strand_id
1 'polypeptide(L)'
;MKNINRLLALSTLASFISGCASFGKGIAEAYFEKQETADTRVCEVFGRPFKGIMPYLENPQGKMKVLMVHGVGDHLPGYSTQFVEKLAKELQLNVRAKRAKNIALTDPLDTSKKLGNLRVQRLLNKARTKELLFYELTWSEITAKEKAVLAYDNSGEYSFRRAQVNDLLKKFSNDTGPDPIIYLGDSREDILIAFTQSFCWMINGKWQDLPDGVSQGCTFDNPQAVNNLHNDQYAFISHSLGSRITIDGMQRIAAFFGDSSFRPELKRPRELVQALREKEIPLYMMSNQLPMLQLGRKLPEVNGQKDAYCTPGGSHYNDRMVSKTSIIAFSDPNDLLSYAVPQGFVEKYLDSRLCIDATNININVATIFDAFGMGKMANPLDAHIGYDTDDRVVAMIAQGIGNGHTAKIVNEKCSWVETID
;
A
#
# COMPACT_ATOMS: atom_id res chain seq x y z
N MET A 1 32.49 -69.33 16.28
CA MET A 1 31.10 -68.81 16.41
C MET A 1 30.91 -67.95 17.68
N LYS A 2 31.72 -66.90 17.90
CA LYS A 2 31.57 -66.02 19.09
C LYS A 2 31.48 -64.51 18.79
N ASN A 3 31.63 -64.10 17.54
CA ASN A 3 31.62 -62.67 17.15
C ASN A 3 30.35 -62.20 16.42
N ILE A 4 29.39 -63.10 16.14
CA ILE A 4 28.15 -62.73 15.43
C ILE A 4 27.07 -62.19 16.39
N ASN A 5 27.11 -62.58 17.68
CA ASN A 5 26.08 -62.16 18.66
C ASN A 5 26.27 -60.74 19.22
N ARG A 6 27.40 -60.06 18.97
CA ARG A 6 27.59 -58.66 19.39
C ARG A 6 27.11 -57.63 18.36
N LEU A 7 27.03 -57.98 17.07
CA LEU A 7 26.51 -57.07 16.04
C LEU A 7 24.97 -57.00 16.00
N LEU A 8 24.26 -58.05 16.43
CA LEU A 8 22.79 -58.05 16.48
C LEU A 8 22.23 -57.22 17.66
N ALA A 9 23.02 -56.97 18.70
CA ALA A 9 22.60 -56.17 19.86
C ALA A 9 22.77 -54.65 19.63
N LEU A 10 23.67 -54.22 18.73
CA LEU A 10 23.82 -52.80 18.36
C LEU A 10 22.83 -52.36 17.28
N SER A 11 22.36 -53.29 16.43
CA SER A 11 21.42 -52.99 15.34
C SER A 11 19.96 -52.88 15.82
N THR A 12 19.60 -53.54 16.93
CA THR A 12 18.27 -53.42 17.54
C THR A 12 18.12 -52.17 18.40
N LEU A 13 19.20 -51.59 18.93
CA LEU A 13 19.15 -50.31 19.67
C LEU A 13 18.96 -49.10 18.75
N ALA A 14 19.41 -49.16 17.49
CA ALA A 14 19.26 -48.07 16.52
C ALA A 14 17.82 -47.90 16.01
N SER A 15 17.02 -48.98 15.99
CA SER A 15 15.62 -48.95 15.53
C SER A 15 14.64 -48.33 16.53
N PHE A 16 15.03 -48.14 17.80
CA PHE A 16 14.21 -47.46 18.80
C PHE A 16 14.39 -45.93 18.81
N ILE A 17 15.42 -45.40 18.15
CA ILE A 17 15.72 -43.96 18.13
C ILE A 17 15.01 -43.28 16.94
N SER A 18 14.71 -44.03 15.87
CA SER A 18 13.92 -43.53 14.72
C SER A 18 12.44 -43.33 15.03
N GLY A 19 11.90 -43.95 16.09
CA GLY A 19 10.51 -43.77 16.52
C GLY A 19 10.24 -42.42 17.19
N CYS A 20 11.21 -41.90 17.94
CA CYS A 20 11.08 -40.63 18.68
C CYS A 20 11.09 -39.40 17.77
N ALA A 21 11.74 -39.46 16.61
CA ALA A 21 11.72 -38.38 15.62
C ALA A 21 10.33 -38.20 14.99
N SER A 22 9.60 -39.30 14.74
CA SER A 22 8.24 -39.24 14.17
C SER A 22 7.19 -38.81 15.21
N PHE A 23 7.36 -39.24 16.47
CA PHE A 23 6.47 -38.87 17.56
C PHE A 23 6.67 -37.41 17.98
N GLY A 24 7.92 -36.94 18.07
CA GLY A 24 8.24 -35.54 18.34
C GLY A 24 7.77 -34.61 17.24
N LYS A 25 7.85 -35.03 15.97
CA LYS A 25 7.29 -34.30 14.82
C LYS A 25 5.76 -34.20 14.90
N GLY A 26 5.06 -35.31 15.19
CA GLY A 26 3.61 -35.30 15.32
C GLY A 26 3.08 -34.47 16.51
N ILE A 27 3.80 -34.46 17.64
CA ILE A 27 3.46 -33.59 18.77
C ILE A 27 3.71 -32.12 18.43
N ALA A 28 4.84 -31.80 17.79
CA ALA A 28 5.14 -30.44 17.36
C ALA A 28 4.10 -29.94 16.34
N GLU A 29 3.77 -30.74 15.34
CA GLU A 29 2.74 -30.43 14.34
C GLU A 29 1.37 -30.20 14.99
N ALA A 30 0.92 -31.11 15.86
CA ALA A 30 -0.36 -30.93 16.57
C ALA A 30 -0.36 -29.73 17.53
N TYR A 31 0.80 -29.39 18.12
CA TYR A 31 0.95 -28.21 18.97
C TYR A 31 0.88 -26.92 18.15
N PHE A 32 1.53 -26.86 16.99
CA PHE A 32 1.44 -25.74 16.04
C PHE A 32 0.03 -25.59 15.47
N GLU A 33 -0.60 -26.68 15.01
CA GLU A 33 -1.98 -26.68 14.52
C GLU A 33 -2.96 -26.15 15.58
N LYS A 34 -2.80 -26.56 16.84
CA LYS A 34 -3.64 -26.05 17.93
C LYS A 34 -3.45 -24.56 18.17
N GLN A 35 -2.24 -24.02 18.03
CA GLN A 35 -2.01 -22.58 18.14
C GLN A 35 -2.62 -21.81 16.96
N GLU A 36 -2.61 -22.38 15.75
CA GLU A 36 -3.28 -21.78 14.59
C GLU A 36 -4.81 -21.68 14.76
N THR A 37 -5.43 -22.58 15.55
CA THR A 37 -6.90 -22.54 15.76
C THR A 37 -7.41 -21.39 16.65
N ALA A 38 -6.55 -20.76 17.46
CA ALA A 38 -6.94 -19.64 18.32
C ALA A 38 -6.33 -18.33 17.79
N ASP A 39 -7.14 -17.47 17.16
CA ASP A 39 -6.68 -16.16 16.69
C ASP A 39 -6.45 -15.19 17.86
N THR A 40 -5.19 -15.09 18.29
CA THR A 40 -4.71 -14.22 19.39
C THR A 40 -4.17 -12.88 18.90
N ARG A 41 -4.28 -12.58 17.60
CA ARG A 41 -3.70 -11.39 16.99
C ARG A 41 -4.34 -10.12 17.54
N VAL A 42 -3.53 -9.20 18.02
CA VAL A 42 -4.00 -7.92 18.58
C VAL A 42 -4.37 -6.95 17.46
N CYS A 43 -5.37 -6.10 17.72
CA CYS A 43 -5.74 -4.97 16.88
C CYS A 43 -6.13 -3.79 17.76
N GLU A 44 -5.37 -2.71 17.69
CA GLU A 44 -5.56 -1.48 18.44
C GLU A 44 -5.55 -0.29 17.48
N VAL A 45 -6.56 0.55 17.58
CA VAL A 45 -6.71 1.74 16.74
C VAL A 45 -6.66 2.98 17.62
N PHE A 46 -5.75 3.89 17.30
CA PHE A 46 -5.60 5.17 17.98
C PHE A 46 -5.77 6.29 16.96
N GLY A 47 -6.87 7.04 17.08
CA GLY A 47 -7.14 8.15 16.18
C GLY A 47 -8.61 8.53 16.12
N ARG A 48 -8.89 9.49 15.23
CA ARG A 48 -10.25 9.94 14.91
C ARG A 48 -11.03 8.85 14.17
N PRO A 49 -12.37 8.86 14.27
CA PRO A 49 -13.18 7.97 13.43
C PRO A 49 -12.97 8.31 11.95
N PHE A 50 -13.04 7.29 11.09
CA PHE A 50 -12.98 7.47 9.64
C PHE A 50 -14.01 6.58 8.94
N LYS A 51 -14.48 7.01 7.77
CA LYS A 51 -15.67 6.47 7.11
C LYS A 51 -15.45 5.21 6.28
N GLY A 52 -14.21 4.93 5.89
CA GLY A 52 -13.92 3.90 4.88
C GLY A 52 -14.38 4.32 3.47
N ILE A 53 -14.34 3.37 2.53
CA ILE A 53 -14.73 3.56 1.12
C ILE A 53 -16.25 3.50 0.92
N MET A 54 -16.96 2.67 1.68
CA MET A 54 -18.35 2.28 1.43
C MET A 54 -19.33 3.46 1.33
N PRO A 55 -19.29 4.49 2.20
CA PRO A 55 -20.23 5.62 2.13
C PRO A 55 -20.13 6.39 0.80
N TYR A 56 -18.96 6.39 0.16
CA TYR A 56 -18.75 7.09 -1.11
C TYR A 56 -19.28 6.32 -2.33
N LEU A 57 -19.58 5.02 -2.19
CA LEU A 57 -20.26 4.23 -3.23
C LEU A 57 -21.73 4.55 -3.37
N GLU A 58 -22.32 5.22 -2.37
CA GLU A 58 -23.74 5.57 -2.31
C GLU A 58 -24.02 6.95 -2.93
N ASN A 59 -23.01 7.60 -3.51
CA ASN A 59 -23.15 8.87 -4.20
C ASN A 59 -23.74 8.66 -5.62
N PRO A 60 -24.98 9.11 -5.91
CA PRO A 60 -25.57 8.95 -7.23
C PRO A 60 -24.96 9.90 -8.28
N GLN A 61 -24.31 10.99 -7.86
CA GLN A 61 -23.79 12.04 -8.75
C GLN A 61 -22.37 11.73 -9.25
N GLY A 62 -21.60 10.91 -8.53
CA GLY A 62 -20.21 10.61 -8.86
C GLY A 62 -19.83 9.17 -8.56
N LYS A 63 -18.53 8.90 -8.65
CA LYS A 63 -17.94 7.57 -8.53
C LYS A 63 -16.87 7.53 -7.46
N MET A 64 -16.69 6.37 -6.87
CA MET A 64 -15.53 6.11 -6.03
C MET A 64 -14.37 5.63 -6.90
N LYS A 65 -13.19 6.24 -6.72
CA LYS A 65 -11.97 5.93 -7.46
C LYS A 65 -10.82 5.70 -6.49
N VAL A 66 -10.13 4.58 -6.62
CA VAL A 66 -9.06 4.18 -5.70
C VAL A 66 -7.80 3.93 -6.50
N LEU A 67 -6.67 4.55 -6.14
CA LEU A 67 -5.35 4.23 -6.70
C LEU A 67 -4.53 3.43 -5.69
N MET A 68 -4.08 2.24 -6.09
CA MET A 68 -3.13 1.43 -5.34
C MET A 68 -1.71 1.61 -5.86
N VAL A 69 -0.77 1.84 -4.94
CA VAL A 69 0.67 1.99 -5.23
C VAL A 69 1.44 0.94 -4.43
N HIS A 70 2.12 0.02 -5.13
CA HIS A 70 2.93 -1.01 -4.47
C HIS A 70 4.22 -0.46 -3.87
N GLY A 71 4.82 -1.25 -2.98
CA GLY A 71 6.12 -1.01 -2.38
C GLY A 71 7.27 -1.68 -3.12
N VAL A 72 8.32 -2.01 -2.39
CA VAL A 72 9.54 -2.65 -2.92
C VAL A 72 9.24 -4.01 -3.58
N GLY A 73 10.10 -4.41 -4.50
CA GLY A 73 10.03 -5.66 -5.24
C GLY A 73 9.50 -5.50 -6.66
N ASP A 74 9.80 -6.49 -7.49
CA ASP A 74 9.27 -6.58 -8.83
C ASP A 74 7.80 -7.01 -8.82
N HIS A 75 6.94 -6.21 -9.45
CA HIS A 75 5.51 -6.44 -9.53
C HIS A 75 5.07 -6.50 -10.98
N LEU A 76 4.11 -7.39 -11.26
CA LEU A 76 3.43 -7.46 -12.55
C LEU A 76 2.01 -6.87 -12.44
N PRO A 77 1.46 -6.30 -13.52
CA PRO A 77 0.08 -5.86 -13.54
C PRO A 77 -0.89 -6.99 -13.13
N GLY A 78 -1.73 -6.72 -12.14
CA GLY A 78 -2.61 -7.67 -11.47
C GLY A 78 -2.15 -8.08 -10.07
N TYR A 79 -1.03 -7.56 -9.55
CA TYR A 79 -0.54 -7.89 -8.20
C TYR A 79 -1.58 -7.61 -7.10
N SER A 80 -2.48 -6.64 -7.29
CA SER A 80 -3.50 -6.27 -6.30
C SER A 80 -4.73 -7.19 -6.31
N THR A 81 -4.79 -8.21 -7.18
CA THR A 81 -6.02 -8.99 -7.44
C THR A 81 -6.62 -9.57 -6.16
N GLN A 82 -5.81 -10.17 -5.30
CA GLN A 82 -6.30 -10.78 -4.06
C GLN A 82 -6.95 -9.75 -3.13
N PHE A 83 -6.27 -8.61 -2.92
CA PHE A 83 -6.79 -7.48 -2.16
C PHE A 83 -8.10 -6.95 -2.75
N VAL A 84 -8.13 -6.72 -4.06
CA VAL A 84 -9.29 -6.18 -4.77
C VAL A 84 -10.49 -7.11 -4.67
N GLU A 85 -10.30 -8.43 -4.73
CA GLU A 85 -11.39 -9.40 -4.58
C GLU A 85 -11.95 -9.41 -3.16
N LYS A 86 -11.10 -9.32 -2.13
CA LYS A 86 -11.54 -9.17 -0.74
C LYS A 86 -12.28 -7.85 -0.53
N LEU A 87 -11.72 -6.74 -1.00
CA LEU A 87 -12.33 -5.42 -0.91
C LEU A 87 -13.69 -5.38 -1.63
N ALA A 88 -13.78 -5.95 -2.82
CA ALA A 88 -15.03 -6.04 -3.58
C ALA A 88 -16.08 -6.86 -2.84
N LYS A 89 -15.69 -7.98 -2.20
CA LYS A 89 -16.58 -8.78 -1.36
C LYS A 89 -17.11 -7.97 -0.18
N GLU A 90 -16.24 -7.27 0.53
CA GLU A 90 -16.59 -6.46 1.69
C GLU A 90 -17.50 -5.28 1.34
N LEU A 91 -17.30 -4.69 0.15
CA LEU A 91 -18.12 -3.61 -0.40
C LEU A 91 -19.38 -4.10 -1.15
N GLN A 92 -19.60 -5.42 -1.23
CA GLN A 92 -20.70 -6.05 -1.98
C GLN A 92 -20.73 -5.71 -3.49
N LEU A 93 -19.54 -5.52 -4.09
CA LEU A 93 -19.34 -5.25 -5.52
C LEU A 93 -19.06 -6.56 -6.28
N ASN A 94 -20.09 -7.37 -6.47
CA ASN A 94 -20.01 -8.72 -7.04
C ASN A 94 -20.16 -8.80 -8.57
N VAL A 95 -20.08 -7.67 -9.28
CA VAL A 95 -20.08 -7.60 -10.74
C VAL A 95 -18.83 -6.85 -11.19
N ARG A 96 -18.10 -7.39 -12.17
CA ARG A 96 -16.89 -6.74 -12.72
C ARG A 96 -16.94 -6.64 -14.24
N ALA A 97 -16.27 -5.65 -14.80
CA ALA A 97 -16.01 -5.64 -16.24
C ALA A 97 -15.22 -6.89 -16.66
N LYS A 98 -15.52 -7.43 -17.84
CA LYS A 98 -14.89 -8.66 -18.35
C LYS A 98 -13.37 -8.52 -18.49
N ARG A 99 -12.89 -7.35 -18.91
CA ARG A 99 -11.48 -7.03 -19.07
C ARG A 99 -11.16 -5.79 -18.25
N ALA A 100 -9.99 -5.82 -17.60
CA ALA A 100 -9.36 -4.60 -17.11
C ALA A 100 -8.81 -3.79 -18.29
N LYS A 101 -8.72 -2.47 -18.13
CA LYS A 101 -8.01 -1.60 -19.06
C LYS A 101 -6.55 -1.47 -18.64
N ASN A 102 -5.64 -1.38 -19.60
CA ASN A 102 -4.22 -1.17 -19.33
C ASN A 102 -3.72 0.03 -20.13
N ILE A 103 -3.06 0.96 -19.43
CA ILE A 103 -2.48 2.17 -20.01
C ILE A 103 -0.99 2.15 -19.68
N ALA A 104 -0.16 2.01 -20.71
CA ALA A 104 1.28 2.18 -20.55
C ALA A 104 1.58 3.67 -20.34
N LEU A 105 2.23 3.99 -19.22
CA LEU A 105 2.46 5.34 -18.77
C LEU A 105 3.73 5.91 -19.41
N THR A 106 3.67 7.18 -19.78
CA THR A 106 4.82 7.95 -20.30
C THR A 106 4.71 9.41 -19.85
N ASP A 107 5.76 10.21 -20.00
CA ASP A 107 5.70 11.64 -19.67
C ASP A 107 5.03 12.40 -20.84
N PRO A 108 4.02 13.26 -20.62
CA PRO A 108 3.47 14.11 -21.66
C PRO A 108 4.51 15.02 -22.33
N LEU A 109 5.64 15.31 -21.68
CA LEU A 109 6.76 16.09 -22.24
C LEU A 109 7.87 15.22 -22.86
N ASP A 110 7.90 13.92 -22.55
CA ASP A 110 8.85 12.96 -23.10
C ASP A 110 8.20 11.57 -23.23
N THR A 111 7.59 11.36 -24.40
CA THR A 111 6.85 10.13 -24.72
C THR A 111 7.73 8.90 -24.91
N SER A 112 9.06 9.04 -24.86
CA SER A 112 9.99 7.92 -24.96
C SER A 112 10.14 7.16 -23.64
N LYS A 113 9.79 7.80 -22.52
CA LYS A 113 9.88 7.21 -21.18
C LYS A 113 8.90 6.05 -21.01
N LYS A 114 9.40 4.97 -20.42
CA LYS A 114 8.59 3.82 -20.00
C LYS A 114 8.38 3.89 -18.50
N LEU A 115 7.22 4.40 -18.10
CA LEU A 115 6.93 4.72 -16.69
C LEU A 115 6.05 3.65 -16.02
N GLY A 116 6.02 2.44 -16.59
CA GLY A 116 5.22 1.33 -16.10
C GLY A 116 3.77 1.34 -16.63
N ASN A 117 2.87 0.70 -15.88
CA ASN A 117 1.51 0.44 -16.33
C ASN A 117 0.47 0.84 -15.29
N LEU A 118 -0.59 1.51 -15.75
CA LEU A 118 -1.81 1.76 -14.98
C LEU A 118 -2.89 0.77 -15.42
N ARG A 119 -3.19 -0.18 -14.54
CA ARG A 119 -4.28 -1.14 -14.75
C ARG A 119 -5.54 -0.64 -14.08
N VAL A 120 -6.66 -0.62 -14.80
CA VAL A 120 -7.94 -0.13 -14.27
C VAL A 120 -8.99 -1.24 -14.28
N GLN A 121 -9.59 -1.49 -13.13
CA GLN A 121 -10.67 -2.44 -12.92
C GLN A 121 -11.97 -1.69 -12.61
N ARG A 122 -13.10 -2.20 -13.11
CA ARG A 122 -14.44 -1.67 -12.84
C ARG A 122 -15.24 -2.69 -12.05
N LEU A 123 -15.67 -2.28 -10.86
CA LEU A 123 -16.41 -3.10 -9.91
C LEU A 123 -17.78 -2.46 -9.63
N LEU A 124 -18.81 -3.28 -9.55
CA LEU A 124 -20.22 -2.90 -9.49
C LEU A 124 -20.96 -3.84 -8.55
N ASN A 125 -22.04 -3.37 -7.94
CA ASN A 125 -23.02 -4.28 -7.32
C ASN A 125 -23.96 -4.89 -8.38
N LYS A 126 -24.72 -5.94 -8.02
CA LYS A 126 -25.71 -6.57 -8.93
C LYS A 126 -26.70 -5.58 -9.54
N ALA A 127 -27.17 -4.62 -8.75
CA ALA A 127 -28.13 -3.61 -9.19
C ALA A 127 -27.52 -2.53 -10.10
N ARG A 128 -26.18 -2.50 -10.24
CA ARG A 128 -25.42 -1.47 -10.97
C ARG A 128 -25.66 -0.05 -10.48
N THR A 129 -25.99 0.10 -9.19
CA THR A 129 -26.20 1.38 -8.52
C THR A 129 -24.96 1.86 -7.77
N LYS A 130 -24.07 0.93 -7.37
CA LYS A 130 -22.77 1.22 -6.74
C LYS A 130 -21.65 0.90 -7.72
N GLU A 131 -20.64 1.77 -7.80
CA GLU A 131 -19.52 1.62 -8.73
C GLU A 131 -18.20 2.10 -8.12
N LEU A 132 -17.17 1.26 -8.26
CA LEU A 132 -15.79 1.55 -7.91
C LEU A 132 -14.90 1.36 -9.14
N LEU A 133 -14.08 2.37 -9.44
CA LEU A 133 -12.95 2.22 -10.35
C LEU A 133 -11.68 2.05 -9.52
N PHE A 134 -11.04 0.90 -9.68
CA PHE A 134 -9.80 0.57 -8.98
C PHE A 134 -8.62 0.66 -9.95
N TYR A 135 -7.70 1.56 -9.66
CA TYR A 135 -6.49 1.83 -10.41
C TYR A 135 -5.31 1.18 -9.68
N GLU A 136 -4.45 0.50 -10.42
CA GLU A 136 -3.26 -0.18 -9.91
C GLU A 136 -2.06 0.34 -10.70
N LEU A 137 -1.13 1.02 -10.01
CA LEU A 137 0.12 1.48 -10.60
C LEU A 137 1.20 0.42 -10.41
N THR A 138 1.75 -0.09 -11.51
CA THR A 138 2.95 -0.92 -11.53
C THR A 138 4.13 -0.10 -12.04
N TRP A 139 5.08 0.26 -11.17
CA TRP A 139 6.23 1.12 -11.51
C TRP A 139 7.56 0.35 -11.65
N SER A 140 7.58 -0.96 -11.38
CA SER A 140 8.80 -1.78 -11.33
C SER A 140 9.68 -1.74 -12.59
N GLU A 141 9.10 -1.46 -13.77
CA GLU A 141 9.88 -1.31 -15.02
C GLU A 141 10.95 -0.21 -14.92
N ILE A 142 10.68 0.85 -14.13
CA ILE A 142 11.59 1.99 -13.98
C ILE A 142 12.91 1.56 -13.32
N THR A 143 12.85 0.69 -12.31
CA THR A 143 14.03 0.28 -11.52
C THR A 143 14.70 -0.99 -12.05
N ALA A 144 14.07 -1.68 -13.01
CA ALA A 144 14.51 -2.98 -13.51
C ALA A 144 15.97 -2.99 -14.01
N LYS A 145 16.39 -1.95 -14.74
CA LYS A 145 17.76 -1.85 -15.27
C LYS A 145 18.81 -1.69 -14.16
N GLU A 146 18.50 -0.91 -13.13
CA GLU A 146 19.41 -0.69 -12.00
C GLU A 146 19.51 -1.95 -11.14
N LYS A 147 18.37 -2.63 -10.89
CA LYS A 147 18.35 -3.91 -10.17
C LYS A 147 19.11 -5.03 -10.88
N ALA A 148 19.17 -5.00 -12.22
CA ALA A 148 19.92 -6.00 -13.01
C ALA A 148 21.42 -6.07 -12.65
N VAL A 149 21.98 -5.03 -12.02
CA VAL A 149 23.36 -5.04 -11.50
C VAL A 149 23.57 -6.15 -10.46
N LEU A 150 22.53 -6.56 -9.73
CA LEU A 150 22.61 -7.65 -8.73
C LEU A 150 22.26 -9.03 -9.32
N ALA A 151 21.93 -9.13 -10.61
CA ALA A 151 21.52 -10.39 -11.22
C ALA A 151 22.62 -11.47 -11.20
N TYR A 152 23.90 -11.07 -11.17
CA TYR A 152 25.02 -12.01 -11.02
C TYR A 152 24.94 -12.82 -9.72
N ASP A 153 24.32 -12.26 -8.67
CA ASP A 153 24.21 -12.91 -7.37
C ASP A 153 22.98 -13.84 -7.28
N ASN A 154 22.05 -13.74 -8.22
CA ASN A 154 20.82 -14.54 -8.25
C ASN A 154 20.99 -15.90 -8.97
N SER A 155 22.14 -16.15 -9.60
CA SER A 155 22.38 -17.35 -10.41
C SER A 155 23.85 -17.75 -10.42
N GLY A 156 24.17 -18.85 -11.11
CA GLY A 156 25.57 -19.26 -11.35
C GLY A 156 26.37 -19.46 -10.07
N GLU A 157 27.53 -18.82 -10.00
CA GLU A 157 28.61 -19.08 -9.04
C GLU A 157 28.21 -19.08 -7.55
N TYR A 158 27.19 -18.30 -7.18
CA TYR A 158 26.78 -18.10 -5.80
C TYR A 158 25.51 -18.86 -5.40
N SER A 159 24.49 -18.90 -6.27
CA SER A 159 23.18 -19.44 -5.90
C SER A 159 23.20 -20.94 -5.59
N PHE A 160 23.91 -21.77 -6.37
CA PHE A 160 23.97 -23.22 -6.11
C PHE A 160 24.71 -23.59 -4.81
N ARG A 161 25.51 -22.67 -4.27
CA ARG A 161 26.29 -22.88 -3.04
C ARG A 161 25.51 -22.52 -1.78
N ARG A 162 24.38 -21.80 -1.92
CA ARG A 162 23.57 -21.39 -0.77
C ARG A 162 22.63 -22.52 -0.36
N ALA A 163 22.41 -22.63 0.95
CA ALA A 163 21.28 -23.39 1.47
C ALA A 163 19.98 -22.85 0.86
N GLN A 164 19.01 -23.72 0.59
CA GLN A 164 17.79 -23.39 -0.16
C GLN A 164 17.05 -22.17 0.43
N VAL A 165 16.88 -22.12 1.75
CA VAL A 165 16.21 -21.00 2.43
C VAL A 165 17.01 -19.70 2.30
N ASN A 166 18.34 -19.77 2.44
CA ASN A 166 19.20 -18.60 2.30
C ASN A 166 19.22 -18.08 0.86
N ASP A 167 19.17 -18.96 -0.13
CA ASP A 167 19.09 -18.57 -1.54
C ASP A 167 17.78 -17.83 -1.84
N LEU A 168 16.66 -18.33 -1.31
CA LEU A 168 15.35 -17.67 -1.42
C LEU A 168 15.39 -16.27 -0.77
N LEU A 169 15.85 -16.18 0.48
CA LEU A 169 15.96 -14.90 1.19
C LEU A 169 16.90 -13.93 0.48
N LYS A 170 17.98 -14.43 -0.13
CA LYS A 170 18.93 -13.60 -0.86
C LYS A 170 18.35 -13.04 -2.15
N LYS A 171 17.63 -13.86 -2.92
CA LYS A 171 16.90 -13.41 -4.12
C LYS A 171 15.85 -12.35 -3.77
N PHE A 172 15.09 -12.58 -2.70
CA PHE A 172 14.15 -11.59 -2.18
C PHE A 172 14.86 -10.28 -1.79
N SER A 173 15.97 -10.37 -1.04
CA SER A 173 16.76 -9.19 -0.66
C SER A 173 17.35 -8.45 -1.86
N ASN A 174 17.79 -9.14 -2.90
CA ASN A 174 18.33 -8.54 -4.11
C ASN A 174 17.24 -7.89 -4.98
N ASP A 175 15.98 -8.32 -4.86
CA ASP A 175 14.84 -7.71 -5.56
C ASP A 175 14.26 -6.51 -4.82
N THR A 176 14.13 -6.61 -3.48
CA THR A 176 13.42 -5.62 -2.65
C THR A 176 14.34 -4.59 -2.00
N GLY A 177 15.51 -5.01 -1.54
CA GLY A 177 16.46 -4.17 -0.82
C GLY A 177 17.00 -2.97 -1.63
N PRO A 178 17.22 -3.08 -2.96
CA PRO A 178 17.70 -1.95 -3.74
C PRO A 178 16.68 -0.83 -3.97
N ASP A 179 15.37 -1.13 -3.96
CA ASP A 179 14.36 -0.16 -4.37
C ASP A 179 14.36 1.13 -3.54
N PRO A 180 14.48 1.11 -2.19
CA PRO A 180 14.64 2.33 -1.40
C PRO A 180 15.89 3.13 -1.75
N ILE A 181 16.99 2.46 -2.14
CA ILE A 181 18.25 3.11 -2.53
C ILE A 181 18.08 3.78 -3.90
N ILE A 182 17.51 3.05 -4.86
CA ILE A 182 17.20 3.55 -6.20
C ILE A 182 16.24 4.75 -6.12
N TYR A 183 15.24 4.67 -5.23
CA TYR A 183 14.28 5.75 -5.01
C TYR A 183 14.87 7.01 -4.33
N LEU A 184 16.08 6.91 -3.76
CA LEU A 184 16.83 8.09 -3.31
C LEU A 184 17.67 8.73 -4.45
N GLY A 185 17.84 8.02 -5.57
CA GLY A 185 18.56 8.48 -6.76
C GLY A 185 17.65 9.04 -7.87
N ASP A 186 18.14 8.99 -9.10
CA ASP A 186 17.54 9.64 -10.27
C ASP A 186 16.17 9.05 -10.65
N SER A 187 15.98 7.74 -10.47
CA SER A 187 14.73 7.03 -10.75
C SER A 187 13.54 7.50 -9.91
N ARG A 188 13.78 8.25 -8.84
CA ARG A 188 12.72 8.94 -8.08
C ARG A 188 11.84 9.79 -8.98
N GLU A 189 12.44 10.56 -9.88
CA GLU A 189 11.68 11.51 -10.71
C GLU A 189 10.71 10.78 -11.63
N ASP A 190 11.17 9.70 -12.29
CA ASP A 190 10.34 8.90 -13.18
C ASP A 190 9.21 8.17 -12.43
N ILE A 191 9.47 7.66 -11.22
CA ILE A 191 8.44 7.06 -10.36
C ILE A 191 7.38 8.11 -9.98
N LEU A 192 7.80 9.35 -9.68
CA LEU A 192 6.85 10.43 -9.36
C LEU A 192 6.07 10.92 -10.57
N ILE A 193 6.66 10.90 -11.77
CA ILE A 193 5.92 11.13 -13.02
C ILE A 193 4.89 10.00 -13.21
N ALA A 194 5.25 8.73 -13.01
CA ALA A 194 4.31 7.60 -13.10
C ALA A 194 3.11 7.77 -12.15
N PHE A 195 3.36 8.18 -10.90
CA PHE A 195 2.29 8.53 -9.96
C PHE A 195 1.42 9.69 -10.47
N THR A 196 2.05 10.78 -10.93
CA THR A 196 1.33 11.97 -11.44
C THR A 196 0.44 11.62 -12.63
N GLN A 197 0.93 10.77 -13.54
CA GLN A 197 0.19 10.27 -14.69
C GLN A 197 -1.00 9.38 -14.26
N SER A 198 -0.78 8.53 -13.25
CA SER A 198 -1.86 7.71 -12.66
C SER A 198 -2.96 8.56 -12.05
N PHE A 199 -2.59 9.59 -11.29
CA PHE A 199 -3.54 10.56 -10.74
C PHE A 199 -4.29 11.33 -11.82
N CYS A 200 -3.58 11.79 -12.86
CA CYS A 200 -4.18 12.49 -13.99
C CYS A 200 -5.24 11.62 -14.69
N TRP A 201 -4.92 10.35 -15.01
CA TRP A 201 -5.88 9.43 -15.61
C TRP A 201 -7.08 9.16 -14.68
N MET A 202 -6.84 9.05 -13.38
CA MET A 202 -7.88 8.83 -12.37
C MET A 202 -8.91 9.98 -12.36
N ILE A 203 -8.49 11.24 -12.49
CA ILE A 203 -9.42 12.38 -12.48
C ILE A 203 -10.02 12.69 -13.86
N ASN A 204 -9.35 12.31 -14.96
CA ASN A 204 -9.74 12.72 -16.31
C ASN A 204 -11.03 12.06 -16.85
N GLY A 205 -11.33 10.82 -16.48
CA GLY A 205 -12.40 10.07 -17.16
C GLY A 205 -13.26 9.18 -16.28
N LYS A 206 -14.42 8.78 -16.81
CA LYS A 206 -15.19 7.63 -16.35
C LYS A 206 -14.69 6.38 -17.06
N TRP A 207 -15.20 5.21 -16.67
CA TRP A 207 -14.79 3.95 -17.27
C TRP A 207 -14.81 3.96 -18.81
N GLN A 208 -15.83 4.55 -19.43
CA GLN A 208 -16.01 4.59 -20.88
C GLN A 208 -14.92 5.41 -21.58
N ASP A 209 -14.43 6.46 -20.92
CA ASP A 209 -13.52 7.45 -21.51
C ASP A 209 -12.04 7.04 -21.41
N LEU A 210 -11.71 6.11 -20.50
CA LEU A 210 -10.34 5.65 -20.31
C LEU A 210 -9.84 4.87 -21.53
N PRO A 211 -8.60 5.09 -22.00
CA PRO A 211 -8.04 4.29 -23.08
C PRO A 211 -7.69 2.87 -22.60
N ASP A 212 -7.43 1.98 -23.55
CA ASP A 212 -7.02 0.59 -23.29
C ASP A 212 -6.04 0.12 -24.35
N GLY A 213 -4.92 -0.48 -23.91
CA GLY A 213 -3.89 -1.03 -24.80
C GLY A 213 -3.06 0.04 -25.52
N VAL A 214 -2.93 1.23 -24.94
CA VAL A 214 -2.16 2.35 -25.52
C VAL A 214 -0.98 2.74 -24.64
N SER A 215 0.01 3.38 -25.25
CA SER A 215 1.08 4.12 -24.56
C SER A 215 0.81 5.60 -24.71
N GLN A 216 0.38 6.27 -23.63
CA GLN A 216 -0.06 7.67 -23.71
C GLN A 216 0.11 8.42 -22.38
N GLY A 217 0.62 9.64 -22.51
CA GLY A 217 0.64 10.63 -21.42
C GLY A 217 -0.72 11.31 -21.24
N CYS A 218 -1.00 11.68 -20.00
CA CYS A 218 -2.16 12.41 -19.54
C CYS A 218 -1.78 13.85 -19.18
N THR A 219 -2.64 14.78 -19.58
CA THR A 219 -2.58 16.20 -19.24
C THR A 219 -3.81 16.62 -18.44
N PHE A 220 -3.64 17.65 -17.62
CA PHE A 220 -4.68 18.20 -16.73
C PHE A 220 -5.63 19.19 -17.42
N ASP A 221 -5.60 19.30 -18.75
CA ASP A 221 -6.35 20.28 -19.53
C ASP A 221 -7.71 19.77 -20.03
N ASN A 222 -8.10 18.54 -19.69
CA ASN A 222 -9.41 18.00 -19.99
C ASN A 222 -10.50 18.72 -19.16
N PRO A 223 -11.45 19.45 -19.78
CA PRO A 223 -12.50 20.16 -19.03
C PRO A 223 -13.40 19.23 -18.21
N GLN A 224 -13.53 17.95 -18.59
CA GLN A 224 -14.31 16.97 -17.82
C GLN A 224 -13.66 16.62 -16.48
N ALA A 225 -12.35 16.84 -16.33
CA ALA A 225 -11.65 16.58 -15.07
C ALA A 225 -12.18 17.46 -13.93
N VAL A 226 -12.61 18.70 -14.24
CA VAL A 226 -13.21 19.61 -13.25
C VAL A 226 -14.54 19.03 -12.75
N ASN A 227 -15.41 18.61 -13.67
CA ASN A 227 -16.70 17.99 -13.33
C ASN A 227 -16.52 16.68 -12.57
N ASN A 228 -15.56 15.84 -12.98
CA ASN A 228 -15.25 14.60 -12.29
C ASN A 228 -14.68 14.88 -10.90
N LEU A 229 -13.81 15.89 -10.74
CA LEU A 229 -13.37 16.31 -9.43
C LEU A 229 -14.59 16.70 -8.60
N HIS A 230 -15.47 17.63 -8.99
CA HIS A 230 -16.61 17.99 -8.15
C HIS A 230 -17.47 16.81 -7.68
N ASN A 231 -17.74 15.83 -8.56
CA ASN A 231 -18.70 14.77 -8.27
C ASN A 231 -18.07 13.49 -7.67
N ASP A 232 -16.88 13.09 -8.12
CA ASP A 232 -16.25 11.83 -7.73
C ASP A 232 -15.51 11.94 -6.39
N GLN A 233 -15.22 10.79 -5.81
CA GLN A 233 -14.45 10.63 -4.58
C GLN A 233 -13.20 9.79 -4.86
N TYR A 234 -12.11 10.15 -4.18
CA TYR A 234 -10.77 9.64 -4.48
C TYR A 234 -10.13 9.13 -3.19
N ALA A 235 -9.53 7.96 -3.25
CA ALA A 235 -8.71 7.43 -2.17
C ALA A 235 -7.44 6.79 -2.73
N PHE A 236 -6.43 6.68 -1.88
CA PHE A 236 -5.21 5.97 -2.22
C PHE A 236 -4.99 4.83 -1.25
N ILE A 237 -4.45 3.75 -1.76
CA ILE A 237 -3.99 2.60 -0.99
C ILE A 237 -2.52 2.42 -1.32
N SER A 238 -1.69 2.21 -0.33
CA SER A 238 -0.27 2.00 -0.54
C SER A 238 0.26 0.90 0.33
N HIS A 239 1.36 0.30 -0.10
CA HIS A 239 2.08 -0.70 0.67
C HIS A 239 3.56 -0.33 0.77
N SER A 240 4.18 -0.43 1.96
CA SER A 240 5.64 -0.28 2.13
C SER A 240 6.17 1.02 1.48
N LEU A 241 7.21 0.97 0.63
CA LEU A 241 7.74 2.12 -0.13
C LEU A 241 6.67 2.93 -0.87
N GLY A 242 5.55 2.31 -1.27
CA GLY A 242 4.41 2.97 -1.89
C GLY A 242 3.82 4.10 -1.05
N SER A 243 3.95 4.06 0.28
CA SER A 243 3.45 5.14 1.15
C SER A 243 4.24 6.44 0.93
N ARG A 244 5.57 6.34 0.78
CA ARG A 244 6.44 7.47 0.46
C ARG A 244 6.25 7.96 -0.97
N ILE A 245 6.10 7.05 -1.94
CA ILE A 245 5.78 7.40 -3.34
C ILE A 245 4.48 8.19 -3.41
N THR A 246 3.45 7.73 -2.68
CA THR A 246 2.13 8.40 -2.65
C THR A 246 2.23 9.81 -2.09
N ILE A 247 2.90 9.99 -0.94
CA ILE A 247 3.08 11.34 -0.35
C ILE A 247 3.93 12.23 -1.23
N ASP A 248 5.08 11.77 -1.73
CA ASP A 248 5.91 12.54 -2.66
C ASP A 248 5.14 12.92 -3.93
N GLY A 249 4.33 12.00 -4.45
CA GLY A 249 3.51 12.21 -5.63
C GLY A 249 2.45 13.29 -5.41
N MET A 250 1.77 13.26 -4.25
CA MET A 250 0.84 14.31 -3.86
C MET A 250 1.55 15.66 -3.64
N GLN A 251 2.75 15.67 -3.04
CA GLN A 251 3.58 16.87 -2.92
C GLN A 251 4.01 17.43 -4.29
N ARG A 252 4.33 16.56 -5.24
CA ARG A 252 4.64 16.94 -6.62
C ARG A 252 3.43 17.57 -7.30
N ILE A 253 2.23 17.04 -7.08
CA ILE A 253 0.99 17.63 -7.59
C ILE A 253 0.73 19.00 -6.95
N ALA A 254 0.95 19.15 -5.64
CA ALA A 254 0.87 20.45 -4.95
C ALA A 254 1.86 21.46 -5.55
N ALA A 255 3.11 21.07 -5.77
CA ALA A 255 4.11 21.91 -6.43
C ALA A 255 3.69 22.28 -7.86
N PHE A 256 3.18 21.31 -8.63
CA PHE A 256 2.68 21.55 -9.98
C PHE A 256 1.55 22.58 -10.04
N PHE A 257 0.59 22.55 -9.11
CA PHE A 257 -0.50 23.52 -9.10
C PHE A 257 -0.17 24.82 -8.36
N GLY A 258 0.83 24.82 -7.48
CA GLY A 258 1.23 25.98 -6.66
C GLY A 258 2.35 26.83 -7.27
N ASP A 259 3.22 26.25 -8.10
CA ASP A 259 4.37 26.95 -8.70
C ASP A 259 4.31 26.91 -10.23
N SER A 260 4.09 28.08 -10.83
CA SER A 260 4.00 28.20 -12.29
C SER A 260 5.32 27.89 -13.03
N SER A 261 6.46 27.95 -12.33
CA SER A 261 7.77 27.63 -12.89
C SER A 261 8.05 26.13 -12.97
N PHE A 262 7.29 25.30 -12.23
CA PHE A 262 7.48 23.86 -12.20
C PHE A 262 6.75 23.14 -13.35
N ARG A 263 7.47 22.82 -14.43
CA ARG A 263 6.92 22.29 -15.71
C ARG A 263 6.02 23.30 -16.43
N PRO A 264 6.56 24.45 -16.84
CA PRO A 264 5.80 25.56 -17.41
C PRO A 264 5.12 25.23 -18.74
N GLU A 265 5.53 24.16 -19.42
CA GLU A 265 4.98 23.69 -20.69
C GLU A 265 3.57 23.07 -20.54
N LEU A 266 3.20 22.65 -19.33
CA LEU A 266 1.92 22.02 -19.05
C LEU A 266 0.89 23.02 -18.51
N LYS A 267 -0.34 22.91 -19.03
CA LYS A 267 -1.46 23.76 -18.60
C LYS A 267 -1.94 23.40 -17.19
N ARG A 268 -2.34 24.43 -16.44
CA ARG A 268 -2.86 24.35 -15.07
C ARG A 268 -4.21 25.09 -14.99
N PRO A 269 -5.33 24.46 -15.34
CA PRO A 269 -6.63 25.13 -15.30
C PRO A 269 -6.97 25.56 -13.87
N ARG A 270 -7.34 26.83 -13.67
CA ARG A 270 -7.60 27.38 -12.32
C ARG A 270 -8.79 26.69 -11.66
N GLU A 271 -9.79 26.34 -12.45
CA GLU A 271 -11.01 25.65 -12.03
C GLU A 271 -10.68 24.25 -11.51
N LEU A 272 -9.69 23.57 -12.10
CA LEU A 272 -9.23 22.27 -11.64
C LEU A 272 -8.55 22.38 -10.27
N VAL A 273 -7.70 23.39 -10.09
CA VAL A 273 -7.04 23.65 -8.80
C VAL A 273 -8.07 23.97 -7.73
N GLN A 274 -9.07 24.79 -8.04
CA GLN A 274 -10.18 25.09 -7.14
C GLN A 274 -11.00 23.85 -6.80
N ALA A 275 -11.32 23.00 -7.77
CA ALA A 275 -12.06 21.76 -7.52
C ALA A 275 -11.27 20.78 -6.63
N LEU A 276 -9.94 20.72 -6.78
CA LEU A 276 -9.07 19.87 -5.96
C LEU A 276 -8.98 20.37 -4.51
N ARG A 277 -8.96 21.69 -4.28
CA ARG A 277 -8.91 22.31 -2.93
C ARG A 277 -10.07 21.93 -2.02
N GLU A 278 -11.20 21.55 -2.60
CA GLU A 278 -12.40 21.14 -1.87
C GLU A 278 -12.41 19.64 -1.57
N LYS A 279 -11.36 18.89 -1.92
CA LYS A 279 -11.31 17.44 -1.73
C LYS A 279 -10.77 17.01 -0.39
N GLU A 280 -11.47 16.06 0.19
CA GLU A 280 -10.95 15.19 1.24
C GLU A 280 -10.47 13.89 0.59
N ILE A 281 -9.22 13.52 0.83
CA ILE A 281 -8.59 12.34 0.21
C ILE A 281 -8.00 11.45 1.31
N PRO A 282 -8.60 10.28 1.60
CA PRO A 282 -8.00 9.31 2.51
C PRO A 282 -6.86 8.52 1.82
N LEU A 283 -5.78 8.31 2.57
CA LEU A 283 -4.62 7.49 2.20
C LEU A 283 -4.53 6.31 3.18
N TYR A 284 -4.81 5.11 2.72
CA TYR A 284 -4.65 3.88 3.50
C TYR A 284 -3.24 3.33 3.26
N MET A 285 -2.40 3.30 4.29
CA MET A 285 -0.99 2.92 4.20
C MET A 285 -0.76 1.60 4.93
N MET A 286 -0.65 0.51 4.18
CA MET A 286 -0.29 -0.81 4.68
C MET A 286 1.23 -0.91 4.80
N SER A 287 1.73 -1.47 5.90
CA SER A 287 3.16 -1.47 6.21
C SER A 287 3.80 -0.09 6.03
N ASN A 288 3.31 0.91 6.77
CA ASN A 288 3.74 2.29 6.55
C ASN A 288 5.23 2.51 6.84
N GLN A 289 5.98 3.02 5.85
CA GLN A 289 7.42 3.29 5.96
C GLN A 289 7.82 4.78 6.02
N LEU A 290 6.85 5.70 6.16
CA LEU A 290 7.11 7.15 6.05
C LEU A 290 8.26 7.65 6.95
N PRO A 291 8.31 7.35 8.27
CA PRO A 291 9.39 7.80 9.14
C PRO A 291 10.79 7.35 8.71
N MET A 292 10.95 6.08 8.37
CA MET A 292 12.24 5.55 7.91
C MET A 292 12.66 6.18 6.57
N LEU A 293 11.73 6.28 5.62
CA LEU A 293 12.02 6.80 4.28
C LEU A 293 12.17 8.33 4.24
N GLN A 294 11.92 9.03 5.35
CA GLN A 294 12.23 10.45 5.50
C GLN A 294 13.71 10.71 5.79
N LEU A 295 14.46 9.70 6.27
CA LEU A 295 15.86 9.84 6.62
C LEU A 295 16.69 10.25 5.39
N GLY A 296 17.61 11.21 5.58
CA GLY A 296 18.48 11.72 4.51
C GLY A 296 17.81 12.67 3.50
N ARG A 297 16.53 13.02 3.71
CA ARG A 297 15.78 13.91 2.80
C ARG A 297 15.65 15.33 3.34
N LYS A 298 15.55 16.30 2.42
CA LYS A 298 15.16 17.67 2.74
C LYS A 298 13.71 17.71 3.24
N LEU A 299 13.41 18.70 4.07
CA LEU A 299 12.03 18.99 4.46
C LEU A 299 11.24 19.48 3.24
N PRO A 300 9.92 19.28 3.21
CA PRO A 300 9.05 19.91 2.20
C PRO A 300 9.18 21.43 2.24
N GLU A 301 8.93 22.06 1.09
CA GLU A 301 8.95 23.52 0.92
C GLU A 301 8.06 24.24 1.95
N VAL A 302 6.83 23.72 2.13
CA VAL A 302 5.88 24.23 3.11
C VAL A 302 5.72 23.18 4.21
N ASN A 303 6.36 23.38 5.36
CA ASN A 303 6.22 22.52 6.55
C ASN A 303 5.94 23.38 7.79
N GLY A 304 5.34 22.78 8.82
CA GLY A 304 5.03 23.45 10.09
C GLY A 304 4.00 24.58 9.99
N GLN A 305 3.22 24.66 8.91
CA GLN A 305 2.30 25.77 8.61
C GLN A 305 0.84 25.29 8.50
N LYS A 306 0.47 24.23 9.22
CA LYS A 306 -0.87 23.63 9.14
C LYS A 306 -1.98 24.66 9.38
N ASP A 307 -1.88 25.48 10.42
CA ASP A 307 -2.91 26.46 10.75
C ASP A 307 -3.10 27.53 9.66
N ALA A 308 -2.01 27.92 9.00
CA ALA A 308 -2.08 28.92 7.93
C ALA A 308 -2.78 28.39 6.68
N TYR A 309 -2.61 27.11 6.34
CA TYR A 309 -3.13 26.48 5.13
C TYR A 309 -4.47 25.75 5.32
N CYS A 310 -4.72 25.19 6.50
CA CYS A 310 -5.76 24.19 6.70
C CYS A 310 -6.89 24.64 7.63
N THR A 311 -6.74 25.77 8.31
CA THR A 311 -7.78 26.36 9.15
C THR A 311 -8.57 27.40 8.35
N PRO A 312 -9.92 27.36 8.34
CA PRO A 312 -10.73 28.40 7.73
C PRO A 312 -10.36 29.79 8.26
N GLY A 313 -10.04 30.72 7.35
CA GLY A 313 -9.56 32.06 7.70
C GLY A 313 -8.05 32.19 7.90
N GLY A 314 -7.28 31.10 7.80
CA GLY A 314 -5.82 31.12 7.78
C GLY A 314 -5.27 31.93 6.59
N SER A 315 -4.08 32.52 6.75
CA SER A 315 -3.49 33.44 5.77
C SER A 315 -3.23 32.82 4.39
N HIS A 316 -3.05 31.49 4.35
CA HIS A 316 -2.78 30.70 3.15
C HIS A 316 -3.88 29.67 2.89
N TYR A 317 -5.08 29.85 3.46
CA TYR A 317 -6.15 28.87 3.34
C TYR A 317 -6.51 28.57 1.88
N ASN A 318 -6.44 29.58 1.00
CA ASN A 318 -6.71 29.44 -0.43
C ASN A 318 -5.53 28.87 -1.23
N ASP A 319 -4.36 28.67 -0.61
CA ASP A 319 -3.15 28.14 -1.25
C ASP A 319 -2.93 26.65 -0.95
N ARG A 320 -3.80 26.02 -0.15
CA ARG A 320 -3.82 24.56 0.07
C ARG A 320 -4.04 23.80 -1.24
N MET A 321 -3.66 22.54 -1.26
CA MET A 321 -3.93 21.64 -2.39
C MET A 321 -5.29 20.97 -2.26
N VAL A 322 -5.64 20.55 -1.04
CA VAL A 322 -6.84 19.79 -0.69
C VAL A 322 -7.37 20.29 0.65
N SER A 323 -8.65 20.05 0.95
CA SER A 323 -9.22 20.45 2.24
C SER A 323 -8.75 19.54 3.37
N LYS A 324 -8.52 18.26 3.07
CA LYS A 324 -8.02 17.28 4.04
C LYS A 324 -7.34 16.09 3.37
N THR A 325 -6.24 15.63 3.95
CA THR A 325 -5.66 14.31 3.67
C THR A 325 -5.67 13.47 4.93
N SER A 326 -6.52 12.45 5.00
CA SER A 326 -6.55 11.54 6.15
C SER A 326 -5.58 10.38 5.90
N ILE A 327 -4.46 10.33 6.63
CA ILE A 327 -3.57 9.17 6.62
C ILE A 327 -4.11 8.14 7.61
N ILE A 328 -4.44 6.94 7.12
CA ILE A 328 -4.77 5.77 7.93
C ILE A 328 -3.57 4.83 7.80
N ALA A 329 -2.70 4.84 8.82
CA ALA A 329 -1.45 4.08 8.81
C ALA A 329 -1.61 2.77 9.57
N PHE A 330 -1.56 1.65 8.86
CA PHE A 330 -1.52 0.30 9.42
C PHE A 330 -0.06 -0.10 9.67
N SER A 331 0.23 -0.54 10.89
CA SER A 331 1.55 -1.02 11.32
C SER A 331 1.38 -2.25 12.20
N ASP A 332 2.10 -3.31 11.89
CA ASP A 332 2.26 -4.48 12.76
C ASP A 332 3.47 -4.25 13.64
N PRO A 333 3.36 -4.27 14.98
CA PRO A 333 4.51 -4.18 15.87
C PRO A 333 5.60 -5.24 15.62
N ASN A 334 5.27 -6.34 14.93
CA ASN A 334 6.24 -7.37 14.53
C ASN A 334 6.83 -7.15 13.12
N ASP A 335 6.31 -6.19 12.36
CA ASP A 335 6.89 -5.76 11.09
C ASP A 335 8.04 -4.79 11.39
N LEU A 336 9.26 -5.27 11.16
CA LEU A 336 10.51 -4.53 11.42
C LEU A 336 10.65 -3.24 10.61
N LEU A 337 9.84 -3.06 9.58
CA LEU A 337 9.91 -1.93 8.67
C LEU A 337 8.63 -1.08 8.69
N SER A 338 7.62 -1.40 9.51
CA SER A 338 6.46 -0.52 9.68
C SER A 338 6.64 0.45 10.83
N TYR A 339 6.06 1.64 10.68
CA TYR A 339 6.13 2.70 11.66
C TYR A 339 4.80 3.44 11.75
N ALA A 340 4.37 3.73 12.97
CA ALA A 340 3.34 4.71 13.21
C ALA A 340 3.76 6.10 12.70
N VAL A 341 2.79 6.97 12.47
CA VAL A 341 2.96 8.37 12.05
C VAL A 341 2.54 9.28 13.21
N PRO A 342 3.48 9.71 14.08
CA PRO A 342 3.17 10.66 15.14
C PRO A 342 2.76 12.03 14.59
N GLN A 343 1.98 12.78 15.35
CA GLN A 343 1.53 14.13 14.94
C GLN A 343 2.70 15.08 14.66
N GLY A 344 3.75 15.08 15.50
CA GLY A 344 4.96 15.88 15.26
C GLY A 344 5.74 15.45 14.00
N PHE A 345 5.56 14.21 13.52
CA PHE A 345 6.11 13.80 12.23
C PHE A 345 5.36 14.46 11.08
N VAL A 346 4.02 14.47 11.14
CA VAL A 346 3.16 15.13 10.15
C VAL A 346 3.53 16.61 10.02
N GLU A 347 3.61 17.32 11.14
CA GLU A 347 3.86 18.77 11.16
C GLU A 347 5.22 19.14 10.58
N LYS A 348 6.26 18.36 10.89
CA LYS A 348 7.63 18.68 10.52
C LYS A 348 8.04 18.18 9.13
N TYR A 349 7.59 16.98 8.74
CA TYR A 349 8.15 16.28 7.59
C TYR A 349 7.17 16.15 6.41
N LEU A 350 5.89 16.50 6.60
CA LEU A 350 4.89 16.45 5.53
C LEU A 350 4.48 17.86 5.10
N ASP A 351 4.05 18.00 3.84
CA ASP A 351 3.77 19.30 3.24
C ASP A 351 2.44 19.86 3.77
N SER A 352 2.46 21.07 4.35
CA SER A 352 1.28 21.65 5.00
C SER A 352 0.16 21.97 4.00
N ARG A 353 0.43 22.09 2.69
CA ARG A 353 -0.61 22.24 1.65
C ARG A 353 -1.52 21.02 1.54
N LEU A 354 -1.10 19.86 2.07
CA LEU A 354 -1.87 18.62 2.01
C LEU A 354 -2.88 18.48 3.15
N CYS A 355 -2.85 19.34 4.17
CA CYS A 355 -3.79 19.30 5.30
C CYS A 355 -3.96 17.91 5.92
N ILE A 356 -2.83 17.34 6.33
CA ILE A 356 -2.76 15.96 6.81
C ILE A 356 -3.22 15.84 8.27
N ASP A 357 -4.05 14.84 8.51
CA ASP A 357 -4.35 14.25 9.82
C ASP A 357 -3.96 12.76 9.76
N ALA A 358 -3.30 12.24 10.80
CA ALA A 358 -2.91 10.83 10.87
C ALA A 358 -3.73 10.06 11.90
N THR A 359 -4.13 8.83 11.55
CA THR A 359 -4.73 7.82 12.42
C THR A 359 -3.85 6.58 12.37
N ASN A 360 -3.41 6.10 13.53
CA ASN A 360 -2.49 4.97 13.64
C ASN A 360 -3.24 3.71 14.05
N ILE A 361 -3.01 2.62 13.32
CA ILE A 361 -3.60 1.32 13.55
C ILE A 361 -2.46 0.33 13.80
N ASN A 362 -2.36 -0.13 15.05
CA ASN A 362 -1.44 -1.17 15.46
C ASN A 362 -2.16 -2.52 15.34
N ILE A 363 -1.76 -3.36 14.39
CA ILE A 363 -2.47 -4.61 14.08
C ILE A 363 -1.50 -5.73 13.79
N ASN A 364 -1.65 -6.87 14.47
CA ASN A 364 -0.89 -8.07 14.14
C ASN A 364 -1.52 -8.75 12.94
N VAL A 365 -0.92 -8.62 11.76
CA VAL A 365 -1.38 -9.32 10.55
C VAL A 365 -0.75 -10.71 10.48
N ALA A 366 0.46 -10.87 11.02
CA ALA A 366 1.10 -12.16 11.21
C ALA A 366 0.52 -12.94 12.40
N THR A 367 0.49 -14.26 12.26
CA THR A 367 0.18 -15.18 13.37
C THR A 367 1.30 -15.14 14.41
N ILE A 368 0.91 -15.07 15.68
CA ILE A 368 1.82 -15.14 16.82
C ILE A 368 1.79 -16.54 17.40
N PHE A 369 2.94 -17.20 17.47
CA PHE A 369 3.09 -18.55 18.02
C PHE A 369 4.05 -18.56 19.21
N ASP A 370 3.85 -19.50 20.13
CA ASP A 370 4.77 -19.74 21.25
C ASP A 370 5.91 -20.66 20.78
N ALA A 371 7.14 -20.17 20.92
CA ALA A 371 8.35 -20.90 20.54
C ALA A 371 8.79 -21.87 21.65
N PHE A 372 7.94 -22.85 21.97
CA PHE A 372 8.20 -23.92 22.95
C PHE A 372 8.76 -23.40 24.29
N GLY A 373 8.15 -22.35 24.85
CA GLY A 373 8.57 -21.75 26.12
C GLY A 373 9.73 -20.76 26.03
N MET A 374 10.26 -20.47 24.82
CA MET A 374 11.27 -19.41 24.60
C MET A 374 10.65 -18.03 24.37
N GLY A 375 9.32 -17.90 24.43
CA GLY A 375 8.58 -16.67 24.23
C GLY A 375 7.70 -16.70 22.97
N LYS A 376 6.99 -15.59 22.71
CA LYS A 376 6.13 -15.43 21.53
C LYS A 376 6.96 -14.93 20.35
N MET A 377 6.72 -15.51 19.16
CA MET A 377 7.35 -15.11 17.91
C MET A 377 6.29 -14.88 16.83
N ALA A 378 6.61 -13.99 15.89
CA ALA A 378 5.88 -13.80 14.65
C ALA A 378 6.89 -13.75 13.50
N ASN A 379 6.49 -14.21 12.32
CA ASN A 379 7.34 -14.11 11.14
C ASN A 379 7.37 -12.64 10.66
N PRO A 380 8.52 -11.95 10.67
CA PRO A 380 8.60 -10.55 10.30
C PRO A 380 8.28 -10.31 8.81
N LEU A 381 8.47 -11.31 7.94
CA LEU A 381 8.07 -11.21 6.54
C LEU A 381 6.55 -11.21 6.41
N ASP A 382 5.87 -12.15 7.09
CA ASP A 382 4.41 -12.22 7.08
C ASP A 382 3.79 -10.96 7.72
N ALA A 383 4.45 -10.42 8.75
CA ALA A 383 4.04 -9.16 9.39
C ALA A 383 4.19 -7.98 8.43
N HIS A 384 5.15 -8.03 7.49
CA HIS A 384 5.38 -6.99 6.51
C HIS A 384 4.41 -7.02 5.34
N ILE A 385 4.02 -8.22 4.86
CA ILE A 385 3.23 -8.36 3.63
C ILE A 385 1.76 -8.72 3.87
N GLY A 386 1.39 -9.19 5.07
CA GLY A 386 0.08 -9.80 5.32
C GLY A 386 -1.12 -8.85 5.35
N TYR A 387 -0.92 -7.53 5.29
CA TYR A 387 -1.98 -6.52 5.46
C TYR A 387 -3.08 -6.62 4.40
N ASP A 388 -2.71 -6.89 3.15
CA ASP A 388 -3.63 -6.92 2.02
C ASP A 388 -4.52 -8.18 2.01
N THR A 389 -4.17 -9.17 2.83
CA THR A 389 -4.93 -10.38 3.07
C THR A 389 -5.61 -10.43 4.44
N ASP A 390 -5.34 -9.51 5.36
CA ASP A 390 -6.00 -9.49 6.66
C ASP A 390 -7.43 -8.94 6.55
N ASP A 391 -8.42 -9.73 6.97
CA ASP A 391 -9.82 -9.37 6.84
C ASP A 391 -10.19 -8.12 7.67
N ARG A 392 -9.51 -7.84 8.78
CA ARG A 392 -9.77 -6.63 9.60
C ARG A 392 -9.23 -5.39 8.91
N VAL A 393 -8.04 -5.48 8.29
CA VAL A 393 -7.47 -4.37 7.49
C VAL A 393 -8.39 -4.04 6.31
N VAL A 394 -8.78 -5.05 5.53
CA VAL A 394 -9.69 -4.87 4.39
C VAL A 394 -11.03 -4.27 4.85
N ALA A 395 -11.59 -4.78 5.97
CA ALA A 395 -12.83 -4.27 6.54
C ALA A 395 -12.73 -2.81 7.00
N MET A 396 -11.62 -2.42 7.65
CA MET A 396 -11.38 -1.03 8.02
C MET A 396 -11.25 -0.12 6.80
N ILE A 397 -10.54 -0.54 5.73
CA ILE A 397 -10.47 0.22 4.49
C ILE A 397 -11.87 0.35 3.85
N ALA A 398 -12.65 -0.73 3.84
CA ALA A 398 -13.97 -0.76 3.23
C ALA A 398 -15.00 0.10 3.99
N GLN A 399 -15.08 -0.04 5.31
CA GLN A 399 -16.22 0.45 6.11
C GLN A 399 -15.82 1.43 7.22
N GLY A 400 -14.52 1.63 7.44
CA GLY A 400 -14.02 2.55 8.44
C GLY A 400 -14.11 2.04 9.86
N ILE A 401 -13.97 2.96 10.82
CA ILE A 401 -14.11 2.70 12.25
C ILE A 401 -14.82 3.87 12.93
N GLY A 402 -15.44 3.61 14.08
CA GLY A 402 -16.10 4.64 14.90
C GLY A 402 -17.36 5.21 14.25
N ASN A 403 -18.02 4.45 13.38
CA ASN A 403 -19.23 4.86 12.68
C ASN A 403 -20.22 3.68 12.52
N GLY A 404 -21.47 3.98 12.14
CA GLY A 404 -22.55 2.98 12.01
C GLY A 404 -22.35 1.91 10.93
N HIS A 405 -21.36 2.06 10.06
CA HIS A 405 -20.98 1.08 9.05
C HIS A 405 -19.83 0.17 9.48
N THR A 406 -19.16 0.43 10.62
CA THR A 406 -17.99 -0.33 11.07
C THR A 406 -18.27 -1.84 11.05
N ALA A 407 -17.41 -2.60 10.37
CA ALA A 407 -17.60 -4.03 10.16
C ALA A 407 -17.65 -4.80 11.49
N LYS A 408 -18.46 -5.87 11.51
CA LYS A 408 -18.59 -6.74 12.69
C LYS A 408 -17.25 -7.28 13.18
N ILE A 409 -16.40 -7.76 12.26
CA ILE A 409 -15.07 -8.30 12.62
C ILE A 409 -14.18 -7.25 13.29
N VAL A 410 -14.28 -5.98 12.89
CA VAL A 410 -13.52 -4.88 13.50
C VAL A 410 -14.05 -4.60 14.90
N ASN A 411 -15.37 -4.50 15.08
CA ASN A 411 -15.97 -4.30 16.41
C ASN A 411 -15.68 -5.44 17.40
N GLU A 412 -15.55 -6.67 16.90
CA GLU A 412 -15.30 -7.86 17.75
C GLU A 412 -13.81 -8.09 18.04
N LYS A 413 -12.92 -7.65 17.15
CA LYS A 413 -11.49 -8.01 17.21
C LYS A 413 -10.55 -6.83 17.44
N CYS A 414 -11.02 -5.60 17.28
CA CYS A 414 -10.21 -4.39 17.45
C CYS A 414 -10.71 -3.56 18.63
N SER A 415 -9.76 -3.02 19.40
CA SER A 415 -10.02 -1.97 20.37
C SER A 415 -9.78 -0.61 19.72
N TRP A 416 -10.69 0.34 19.89
CA TRP A 416 -10.55 1.70 19.37
C TRP A 416 -10.54 2.71 20.52
N VAL A 417 -9.52 3.57 20.50
CA VAL A 417 -9.41 4.72 21.40
C VAL A 417 -9.50 5.99 20.54
N GLU A 418 -10.58 6.74 20.74
CA GLU A 418 -10.79 8.01 20.05
C GLU A 418 -9.81 9.07 20.56
N THR A 419 -9.24 9.83 19.63
CA THR A 419 -8.40 11.01 19.92
C THR A 419 -9.12 12.28 19.49
N ILE A 420 -9.17 13.27 20.39
CA ILE A 420 -9.73 14.62 20.15
C ILE A 420 -8.60 15.66 20.10
N ASP A 421 -8.89 16.84 19.53
CA ASP A 421 -7.95 17.98 19.50
C ASP A 421 -7.81 18.68 20.85
#